data_AF-A0A9D9RWB7-F1
#
_entry.id   AF-A0A9D9RWB7-F1
#
_cell.length_a   1.000
_cell.length_b   1.000
_cell.length_c   1.000
_cell.angle_alpha   90.00
_cell.angle_beta   90.00
_cell.angle_gamma   90.00
#
_symmetry.space_group_name_H-M   'P 1'
#
loop_
_entity.id
_entity.type
_entity.pdbx_description
1 polymer ?
#
loop_
_entity_poly.entity_id
_entity_poly.type
_entity_poly.pdbx_seq_one_letter_code
_entity_poly.pdbx_strand_id
1 'polypeptide(L)'
;MINGWMDTFLAGIQTLNQILTAGIAITAFSLFLYALSFNLRDRVARSFAIILLCVVIVFTAEAMQDKSLATEAIDLLLRLQWFGIVFLPAAYLHLSDALLVTAGRPSRGRRRIAVRGMYVISAFFLVLLAFGYLLGSIVVDGKPAPHLTRTPWTEVFTIFYVSTMVWAGVNFARAYSLMLTRSGRRRMLYLMAGATAPALGSYPYLLFGYSLAAQHPFWFWGAATVINILVGALVIVMAYAVAFFGVSWPDRVIKSRLVKWIMRGPVVASAALALMTVVRRSGELLGSPYNAFVPFTVVATVLLLEHAITFAAPIWERWLFFGSDRGELQVLQNFEERLLTQSDLQQFLEAVLAAVRDHLQSPTAFVAALDDETLSPIVVAGNRSQLDQESLTEILEDVNQDERHEFQWGSFLVLPLHQRRRPEMDQDETPPLLGLLGVSRPEKNPMETDQRNALWLLADRAALALQDRQLQQRVFRSLEDLQPQVEMIQRMRAAGRYDTRANLMAEALPQEADLANWVKDALTHYWGGPKLTNNPLIKLQVVRELAEQDDGNSANALRALLRRAVDQVKPKGDRKFTSEWILYNILEMKFIEGRKVRDVASRLAMSEADLYRKQRVAVEAVAKAILEMEVSLKEQ
;
A
#
# COMPACT_ATOMS: atom_id res chain seq x y z
N MET A 1 -59.87 -1.62 19.73
CA MET A 1 -58.68 -2.49 19.83
C MET A 1 -57.42 -1.78 19.31
N ILE A 2 -57.08 -0.60 19.85
CA ILE A 2 -55.92 0.23 19.41
C ILE A 2 -54.91 0.43 20.57
N ASN A 3 -55.05 -0.30 21.68
CA ASN A 3 -54.29 -0.06 22.91
C ASN A 3 -52.83 -0.59 22.93
N GLY A 4 -52.29 -1.05 21.80
CA GLY A 4 -50.93 -1.62 21.72
C GLY A 4 -49.96 -0.87 20.80
N TRP A 5 -50.37 0.24 20.18
CA TRP A 5 -49.54 0.94 19.21
C TRP A 5 -48.32 1.63 19.86
N MET A 6 -48.52 2.20 21.05
CA MET A 6 -47.44 2.83 21.83
C MET A 6 -46.39 1.83 22.29
N ASP A 7 -46.79 0.63 22.73
CA ASP A 7 -45.86 -0.42 23.14
C ASP A 7 -45.11 -1.02 21.94
N THR A 8 -45.81 -1.24 20.83
CA THR A 8 -45.20 -1.69 19.57
C THR A 8 -44.20 -0.65 19.03
N PHE A 9 -44.54 0.63 19.11
CA PHE A 9 -43.66 1.73 18.67
C PHE A 9 -42.43 1.85 19.57
N LEU A 10 -42.60 1.78 20.89
CA LEU A 10 -41.49 1.78 21.85
C LEU A 10 -40.56 0.58 21.64
N ALA A 11 -41.12 -0.60 21.40
CA ALA A 11 -40.36 -1.80 21.09
C ALA A 11 -39.65 -1.70 19.72
N GLY A 12 -40.17 -0.91 18.79
CA GLY A 12 -39.50 -0.55 17.53
C GLY A 12 -38.28 0.33 17.75
N ILE A 13 -38.42 1.40 18.53
CA ILE A 13 -37.30 2.32 18.86
C ILE A 13 -36.20 1.58 19.63
N GLN A 14 -36.55 0.73 20.61
CA GLN A 14 -35.59 -0.08 21.34
C GLN A 14 -34.76 -0.98 20.42
N THR A 15 -35.41 -1.65 19.48
CA THR A 15 -34.72 -2.53 18.53
C THR A 15 -33.88 -1.75 17.53
N LEU A 16 -34.34 -0.58 17.08
CA LEU A 16 -33.51 0.32 16.28
C LEU A 16 -32.26 0.73 17.06
N ASN A 17 -32.40 1.08 18.33
CA ASN A 17 -31.28 1.43 19.19
C ASN A 17 -30.32 0.25 19.40
N GLN A 18 -30.81 -0.98 19.58
CA GLN A 18 -29.99 -2.19 19.67
C GLN A 18 -29.21 -2.45 18.38
N ILE A 19 -29.87 -2.34 17.22
CA ILE A 19 -29.21 -2.48 15.90
C ILE A 19 -28.13 -1.40 15.73
N LEU A 20 -28.42 -0.15 16.10
CA LEU A 20 -27.44 0.95 16.03
C LEU A 20 -26.25 0.71 16.97
N THR A 21 -26.50 0.28 18.20
CA THR A 21 -25.47 -0.04 19.20
C THR A 21 -24.52 -1.12 18.68
N ALA A 22 -25.09 -2.21 18.14
CA ALA A 22 -24.31 -3.27 17.50
C ALA A 22 -23.56 -2.77 16.24
N GLY A 23 -24.19 -1.91 15.44
CA GLY A 23 -23.56 -1.26 14.29
C GLY A 23 -22.38 -0.37 14.67
N ILE A 24 -22.45 0.36 15.80
CA ILE A 24 -21.32 1.13 16.34
C ILE A 24 -20.20 0.20 16.77
N ALA A 25 -20.50 -0.92 17.45
CA ALA A 25 -19.50 -1.91 17.84
C ALA A 25 -18.76 -2.48 16.61
N ILE A 26 -19.52 -2.89 15.58
CA ILE A 26 -18.98 -3.38 14.31
C ILE A 26 -18.12 -2.32 13.62
N THR A 27 -18.61 -1.07 13.57
CA THR A 27 -17.90 0.05 12.95
C THR A 27 -16.60 0.36 13.70
N ALA A 28 -16.65 0.46 15.02
CA ALA A 28 -15.47 0.70 15.85
C ALA A 28 -14.46 -0.44 15.73
N PHE A 29 -14.91 -1.70 15.70
CA PHE A 29 -14.05 -2.87 15.55
C PHE A 29 -13.37 -2.90 14.18
N SER A 30 -14.12 -2.63 13.11
CA SER A 30 -13.54 -2.56 11.78
C SER A 30 -12.56 -1.40 11.62
N LEU A 31 -12.86 -0.23 12.18
CA LEU A 31 -11.93 0.91 12.19
C LEU A 31 -10.72 0.63 13.09
N PHE A 32 -10.87 -0.20 14.13
CA PHE A 32 -9.76 -0.64 14.97
C PHE A 32 -8.82 -1.54 14.17
N LEU A 33 -9.35 -2.52 13.43
CA LEU A 33 -8.56 -3.34 12.51
C LEU A 33 -7.86 -2.50 11.42
N TYR A 34 -8.57 -1.49 10.89
CA TYR A 34 -7.99 -0.54 9.96
C TYR A 34 -6.81 0.24 10.59
N ALA A 35 -6.98 0.74 11.80
CA ALA A 35 -5.95 1.48 12.53
C ALA A 35 -4.75 0.61 12.92
N LEU A 36 -4.96 -0.67 13.24
CA LEU A 36 -3.87 -1.62 13.50
C LEU A 36 -3.06 -1.91 12.23
N SER A 37 -3.72 -1.95 11.08
CA SER A 37 -3.08 -2.24 9.79
C SER A 37 -2.21 -1.09 9.27
N PHE A 38 -2.41 0.13 9.78
CA PHE A 38 -1.71 1.33 9.31
C PHE A 38 -1.06 2.12 10.46
N ASN A 39 0.28 2.17 10.47
CA ASN A 39 1.09 3.14 11.25
C ASN A 39 0.97 3.11 12.78
N LEU A 40 1.09 1.94 13.42
CA LEU A 40 1.26 1.83 14.88
C LEU A 40 2.53 2.50 15.45
N ARG A 41 3.48 2.85 14.57
CA ARG A 41 4.67 3.65 14.93
C ARG A 41 4.29 5.08 15.31
N ASP A 42 3.25 5.65 14.70
CA ASP A 42 2.77 7.00 15.03
C ASP A 42 1.98 7.02 16.35
N ARG A 43 2.17 8.09 17.12
CA ARG A 43 1.55 8.24 18.44
C ARG A 43 0.05 8.52 18.36
N VAL A 44 -0.38 9.33 17.37
CA VAL A 44 -1.79 9.68 17.17
C VAL A 44 -2.55 8.41 16.81
N ALA A 45 -2.06 7.65 15.82
CA ALA A 45 -2.67 6.38 15.41
C ALA A 45 -2.79 5.37 16.57
N ARG A 46 -1.73 5.21 17.38
CA ARG A 46 -1.75 4.32 18.55
C ARG A 46 -2.76 4.74 19.60
N SER A 47 -2.79 6.02 19.97
CA SER A 47 -3.76 6.53 20.95
C SER A 47 -5.20 6.42 20.47
N PHE A 48 -5.43 6.65 19.17
CA PHE A 48 -6.73 6.44 18.52
C PHE A 48 -7.15 4.97 18.52
N ALA A 49 -6.24 4.03 18.25
CA ALA A 49 -6.53 2.59 18.35
C ALA A 49 -6.94 2.17 19.77
N ILE A 50 -6.34 2.76 20.81
CA ILE A 50 -6.75 2.52 22.21
C ILE A 50 -8.17 3.05 22.46
N ILE A 51 -8.52 4.24 21.94
CA ILE A 51 -9.89 4.77 22.04
C ILE A 51 -10.88 3.84 21.34
N LEU A 52 -10.58 3.40 20.11
CA LEU A 52 -11.44 2.46 19.39
C LEU A 52 -11.61 1.14 20.13
N LEU A 53 -10.54 0.59 20.71
CA LEU A 53 -10.64 -0.61 21.54
C LEU A 53 -11.58 -0.42 22.74
N CYS A 54 -11.48 0.72 23.43
CA CYS A 54 -12.40 1.06 24.51
C CYS A 54 -13.84 1.13 24.02
N VAL A 55 -14.08 1.79 22.89
CA VAL A 55 -15.41 1.90 22.25
C VAL A 55 -15.96 0.52 21.86
N VAL A 56 -15.13 -0.36 21.28
CA VAL A 56 -15.52 -1.74 20.95
C VAL A 56 -15.97 -2.48 22.21
N ILE A 57 -15.19 -2.44 23.29
CA ILE A 57 -15.53 -3.14 24.54
C ILE A 57 -16.86 -2.62 25.10
N VAL A 58 -17.07 -1.30 25.11
CA VAL A 58 -18.33 -0.70 25.60
C VAL A 58 -19.52 -1.14 24.75
N PHE A 59 -19.48 -0.89 23.45
CA PHE A 59 -20.63 -1.12 22.57
C PHE A 59 -20.88 -2.60 22.28
N THR A 60 -19.86 -3.47 22.29
CA THR A 60 -20.05 -4.91 22.20
C THR A 60 -20.73 -5.46 23.45
N ALA A 61 -20.28 -5.04 24.64
CA ALA A 61 -20.91 -5.45 25.89
C ALA A 61 -22.37 -4.98 25.97
N GLU A 62 -22.68 -3.76 25.48
CA GLU A 62 -24.05 -3.24 25.38
C GLU A 62 -24.90 -4.02 24.36
N ALA A 63 -24.38 -4.24 23.15
CA ALA A 63 -25.11 -4.93 22.09
C ALA A 63 -25.47 -6.38 22.45
N MET A 64 -24.70 -7.02 23.33
CA MET A 64 -24.94 -8.37 23.80
C MET A 64 -25.94 -8.48 24.96
N GLN A 65 -26.40 -7.35 25.54
CA GLN A 65 -27.39 -7.36 26.62
C GLN A 65 -28.78 -7.72 26.06
N ASP A 66 -29.13 -9.00 26.14
CA ASP A 66 -30.48 -9.50 25.84
C ASP A 66 -31.24 -9.84 27.12
N LYS A 67 -32.55 -9.58 27.13
CA LYS A 67 -33.46 -9.88 28.25
C LYS A 67 -33.64 -11.39 28.48
N SER A 68 -33.25 -12.21 27.50
CA SER A 68 -33.28 -13.68 27.59
C SER A 68 -32.11 -14.27 28.38
N LEU A 69 -31.07 -13.49 28.66
CA LEU A 69 -29.87 -13.95 29.38
C LEU A 69 -30.11 -14.06 30.89
N ALA A 70 -29.39 -14.99 31.52
CA ALA A 70 -29.37 -15.10 32.98
C ALA A 70 -28.85 -13.80 33.63
N THR A 71 -29.37 -13.45 34.80
CA THR A 71 -28.99 -12.23 35.54
C THR A 71 -27.48 -12.10 35.77
N GLU A 72 -26.80 -13.23 36.03
CA GLU A 72 -25.35 -13.28 36.18
C GLU A 72 -24.61 -12.89 34.90
N ALA A 73 -25.12 -13.29 33.73
CA ALA A 73 -24.53 -12.93 32.44
C ALA A 73 -24.72 -11.43 32.15
N ILE A 74 -25.87 -10.86 32.53
CA ILE A 74 -26.12 -9.42 32.40
C ILE A 74 -25.19 -8.61 33.34
N ASP A 75 -25.00 -9.06 34.59
CA ASP A 75 -24.04 -8.44 35.52
C ASP A 75 -22.61 -8.49 34.98
N LEU A 76 -22.18 -9.63 34.43
CA LEU A 76 -20.87 -9.79 33.82
C LEU A 76 -20.70 -8.85 32.61
N LEU A 77 -21.68 -8.77 31.71
CA LEU A 77 -21.63 -7.86 30.55
C LEU A 77 -21.57 -6.39 30.98
N LEU A 78 -22.35 -6.00 31.99
CA LEU A 78 -22.30 -4.64 32.53
C LEU A 78 -20.93 -4.34 33.15
N ARG A 79 -20.32 -5.28 33.89
CA ARG A 79 -18.95 -5.10 34.42
C ARG A 79 -17.89 -5.06 33.33
N LEU A 80 -18.02 -5.90 32.29
CA LEU A 80 -17.11 -5.92 31.14
C LEU A 80 -17.13 -4.57 30.41
N GLN A 81 -18.32 -3.97 30.26
CA GLN A 81 -18.48 -2.65 29.67
C GLN A 81 -17.64 -1.57 30.37
N TRP A 82 -17.55 -1.62 31.69
CA TRP A 82 -16.77 -0.66 32.49
C TRP A 82 -15.27 -0.75 32.24
N PHE A 83 -14.75 -1.86 31.73
CA PHE A 83 -13.36 -1.96 31.30
C PHE A 83 -13.03 -0.88 30.27
N GLY A 84 -13.89 -0.70 29.25
CA GLY A 84 -13.71 0.34 28.23
C GLY A 84 -13.88 1.75 28.79
N ILE A 85 -14.87 1.96 29.67
CA ILE A 85 -15.16 3.27 30.27
C ILE A 85 -13.99 3.75 31.14
N VAL A 86 -13.36 2.86 31.91
CA VAL A 86 -12.27 3.19 32.84
C VAL A 86 -11.01 3.70 32.12
N PHE A 87 -10.69 3.15 30.94
CA PHE A 87 -9.50 3.56 30.17
C PHE A 87 -9.75 4.73 29.21
N LEU A 88 -11.01 5.04 28.92
CA LEU A 88 -11.38 6.10 27.97
C LEU A 88 -10.74 7.46 28.30
N PRO A 89 -10.77 8.00 29.55
CA PRO A 89 -10.18 9.30 29.85
C PRO A 89 -8.67 9.36 29.63
N ALA A 90 -7.95 8.31 30.04
CA ALA A 90 -6.51 8.21 29.85
C ALA A 90 -6.15 8.16 28.35
N ALA A 91 -6.93 7.43 27.55
CA ALA A 91 -6.76 7.34 26.11
C ALA A 91 -7.01 8.68 25.40
N TYR A 92 -8.02 9.44 25.83
CA TYR A 92 -8.29 10.80 25.33
C TYR A 92 -7.19 11.79 25.66
N LEU A 93 -6.68 11.76 26.90
CA LEU A 93 -5.56 12.61 27.27
C LEU A 93 -4.33 12.26 26.42
N HIS A 94 -4.06 10.97 26.19
CA HIS A 94 -2.98 10.49 25.32
C HIS A 94 -3.12 11.01 23.89
N LEU A 95 -4.31 10.92 23.29
CA LEU A 95 -4.58 11.45 21.94
C LEU A 95 -4.39 12.97 21.90
N SER A 96 -4.88 13.69 22.91
CA SER A 96 -4.75 15.14 22.99
C SER A 96 -3.30 15.62 23.10
N ASP A 97 -2.45 14.90 23.85
CA ASP A 97 -1.00 15.20 23.94
C ASP A 97 -0.30 14.89 22.62
N ALA A 98 -0.62 13.76 21.99
CA ALA A 98 -0.06 13.37 20.69
C ALA A 98 -0.32 14.45 19.62
N LEU A 99 -1.54 14.99 19.57
CA LEU A 99 -1.91 16.07 18.65
C LEU A 99 -1.29 17.42 18.98
N LEU A 100 -1.06 17.73 20.26
CA LEU A 100 -0.33 18.93 20.65
C LEU A 100 1.14 18.90 20.19
N VAL A 101 1.75 17.71 20.17
CA VAL A 101 3.11 17.52 19.65
C VAL A 101 3.14 17.77 18.15
N THR A 102 2.17 17.26 17.37
CA THR A 102 2.10 17.52 15.93
C THR A 102 1.80 18.97 15.60
N ALA A 103 1.11 19.70 16.48
CA ALA A 103 0.87 21.14 16.36
C ALA A 103 2.09 22.02 16.74
N GLY A 104 3.26 21.43 17.01
CA GLY A 104 4.53 22.17 17.18
C GLY A 104 4.91 22.50 18.63
N ARG A 105 4.24 21.92 19.64
CA ARG A 105 4.68 22.03 21.04
C ARG A 105 5.31 20.70 21.51
N PRO A 106 6.63 20.53 21.36
CA PRO A 106 7.30 19.29 21.75
C PRO A 106 7.13 19.02 23.25
N SER A 107 6.79 17.78 23.59
CA SER A 107 6.57 17.33 24.96
C SER A 107 7.92 17.17 25.68
N ARG A 108 8.27 18.12 26.55
CA ARG A 108 9.48 18.09 27.41
C ARG A 108 9.34 17.10 28.58
N GLY A 109 8.96 15.84 28.29
CA GLY A 109 8.86 14.73 29.25
C GLY A 109 7.68 14.79 30.24
N ARG A 110 7.40 15.94 30.86
CA ARG A 110 6.36 16.11 31.90
C ARG A 110 4.98 15.64 31.48
N ARG A 111 4.54 15.95 30.25
CA ARG A 111 3.22 15.51 29.75
C ARG A 111 3.18 14.01 29.47
N ARG A 112 4.29 13.42 29.03
CA ARG A 112 4.40 11.96 28.84
C ARG A 112 4.27 11.23 30.18
N ILE A 113 4.83 11.78 31.26
CA ILE A 113 4.67 11.26 32.62
C ILE A 113 3.21 11.43 33.07
N ALA A 114 2.58 12.57 32.82
CA ALA A 114 1.17 12.80 33.15
C ALA A 114 0.23 11.78 32.47
N VAL A 115 0.42 11.52 31.17
CA VAL A 115 -0.36 10.50 30.43
C VAL A 115 -0.17 9.11 31.05
N ARG A 116 1.07 8.71 31.37
CA ARG A 116 1.35 7.44 32.05
C ARG A 116 0.69 7.38 33.43
N GLY A 117 0.74 8.47 34.20
CA GLY A 117 0.06 8.59 35.48
C GLY A 117 -1.45 8.39 35.36
N MET A 118 -2.09 8.94 34.33
CA MET A 118 -3.52 8.72 34.10
C MET A 118 -3.85 7.26 33.77
N TYR A 119 -3.01 6.54 33.02
CA TYR A 119 -3.19 5.11 32.80
C TYR A 119 -3.04 4.30 34.10
N VAL A 120 -2.13 4.69 35.01
CA VAL A 120 -1.99 4.07 36.33
C VAL A 120 -3.24 4.31 37.19
N ILE A 121 -3.80 5.52 37.16
CA ILE A 121 -5.05 5.85 37.87
C ILE A 121 -6.22 5.04 37.29
N SER A 122 -6.35 4.94 35.96
CA SER A 122 -7.33 4.06 35.32
C SER A 122 -7.14 2.59 35.73
N ALA A 123 -5.90 2.09 35.78
CA ALA A 123 -5.62 0.73 36.23
C ALA A 123 -6.02 0.51 37.70
N PHE A 124 -5.83 1.50 38.57
CA PHE A 124 -6.30 1.45 39.96
C PHE A 124 -7.83 1.31 40.05
N PHE A 125 -8.59 2.07 39.25
CA PHE A 125 -10.05 1.91 39.17
C PHE A 125 -10.46 0.55 38.60
N LEU A 126 -9.69 -0.01 37.66
CA LEU A 126 -9.93 -1.36 37.16
C LEU A 126 -9.74 -2.42 38.26
N VAL A 127 -8.72 -2.24 39.11
CA VAL A 127 -8.50 -3.12 40.27
C VAL A 127 -9.66 -3.00 41.26
N LEU A 128 -10.15 -1.78 41.53
CA LEU A 128 -11.36 -1.56 42.35
C LEU A 128 -12.60 -2.23 41.74
N LEU A 129 -12.72 -2.24 40.40
CA LEU A 129 -13.79 -2.94 39.70
C LEU A 129 -13.69 -4.47 39.88
N ALA A 130 -12.48 -5.03 39.78
CA ALA A 130 -12.22 -6.46 39.93
C ALA A 130 -12.54 -6.96 41.36
N PHE A 131 -12.28 -6.14 42.38
CA PHE A 131 -12.64 -6.45 43.77
C PHE A 131 -14.11 -6.13 44.13
N GLY A 132 -14.91 -5.61 43.17
CA GLY A 132 -16.32 -5.30 43.40
C GLY A 132 -16.58 -4.03 44.22
N TYR A 133 -15.55 -3.19 44.46
CA TYR A 133 -15.70 -1.94 45.20
C TYR A 133 -16.16 -0.76 44.33
N LEU A 134 -15.92 -0.82 43.01
CA LEU A 134 -16.25 0.29 42.11
C LEU A 134 -17.75 0.41 41.83
N LEU A 135 -18.47 -0.72 41.73
CA LEU A 135 -19.88 -0.79 41.33
C LEU A 135 -20.62 -1.73 42.27
N GLY A 136 -21.85 -1.37 42.65
CA GLY A 136 -22.66 -2.17 43.55
C GLY A 136 -23.42 -3.30 42.84
N SER A 137 -24.45 -3.83 43.48
CA SER A 137 -25.29 -4.91 42.93
C SER A 137 -26.12 -4.46 41.72
N ILE A 138 -26.45 -5.41 40.86
CA ILE A 138 -27.34 -5.25 39.71
C ILE A 138 -28.79 -4.97 40.14
N VAL A 139 -29.42 -3.98 39.52
CA VAL A 139 -30.87 -3.72 39.63
C VAL A 139 -31.55 -4.27 38.38
N VAL A 140 -32.09 -5.49 38.50
CA VAL A 140 -32.65 -6.28 37.38
C VAL A 140 -33.88 -5.60 36.76
N ASP A 141 -34.77 -5.05 37.59
CA ASP A 141 -35.99 -4.34 37.15
C ASP A 141 -35.79 -2.82 36.99
N GLY A 142 -34.55 -2.38 36.77
CA GLY A 142 -34.25 -0.98 36.55
C GLY A 142 -35.01 -0.42 35.34
N LYS A 143 -35.83 0.62 35.53
CA LYS A 143 -36.37 1.43 34.44
C LYS A 143 -35.38 2.56 34.13
N PRO A 144 -35.04 2.86 32.86
CA PRO A 144 -35.51 2.25 31.61
C PRO A 144 -34.75 0.98 31.15
N ALA A 145 -33.63 0.62 31.81
CA ALA A 145 -32.86 -0.61 31.56
C ALA A 145 -32.14 -1.10 32.84
N PRO A 146 -31.74 -2.39 32.91
CA PRO A 146 -30.93 -2.93 34.00
C PRO A 146 -29.64 -2.14 34.16
N HIS A 147 -29.28 -1.80 35.40
CA HIS A 147 -28.07 -1.02 35.69
C HIS A 147 -27.45 -1.42 37.04
N LEU A 148 -26.17 -1.09 37.22
CA LEU A 148 -25.44 -1.30 38.47
C LEU A 148 -25.66 -0.13 39.41
N THR A 149 -25.81 -0.42 40.71
CA THR A 149 -25.92 0.62 41.75
C THR A 149 -24.62 1.40 41.89
N ARG A 150 -24.74 2.70 42.20
CA ARG A 150 -23.60 3.60 42.37
C ARG A 150 -23.00 3.42 43.77
N THR A 151 -21.68 3.40 43.84
CA THR A 151 -20.91 3.43 45.09
C THR A 151 -20.22 4.79 45.23
N PRO A 152 -19.71 5.16 46.43
CA PRO A 152 -18.89 6.36 46.58
C PRO A 152 -17.68 6.39 45.64
N TRP A 153 -17.09 5.23 45.34
CA TRP A 153 -15.98 5.11 44.37
C TRP A 153 -16.42 5.43 42.94
N THR A 154 -17.68 5.15 42.57
CA THR A 154 -18.26 5.55 41.28
C THR A 154 -18.31 7.08 41.15
N GLU A 155 -18.59 7.82 42.23
CA GLU A 155 -18.62 9.29 42.22
C GLU A 155 -17.22 9.87 42.04
N VAL A 156 -16.23 9.34 42.78
CA VAL A 156 -14.82 9.72 42.63
C VAL A 156 -14.33 9.45 41.20
N PHE A 157 -14.67 8.29 40.64
CA PHE A 157 -14.38 7.97 39.24
C PHE A 157 -15.04 8.97 38.28
N THR A 158 -16.28 9.37 38.53
CA THR A 158 -17.00 10.33 37.69
C THR A 158 -16.30 11.69 37.67
N ILE A 159 -15.82 12.18 38.83
CA ILE A 159 -15.03 13.42 38.92
C ILE A 159 -13.72 13.28 38.14
N PHE A 160 -13.03 12.15 38.28
CA PHE A 160 -11.82 11.84 37.52
C PHE A 160 -12.07 11.82 36.00
N TYR A 161 -13.15 11.18 35.57
CA TYR A 161 -13.57 11.09 34.18
C TYR A 161 -13.82 12.47 33.59
N VAL A 162 -14.67 13.28 34.23
CA VAL A 162 -15.04 14.62 33.74
C VAL A 162 -13.83 15.55 33.72
N SER A 163 -13.03 15.60 34.80
CA SER A 163 -11.85 16.48 34.87
C SER A 163 -10.82 16.15 33.80
N THR A 164 -10.57 14.86 33.55
CA THR A 164 -9.62 14.41 32.52
C THR A 164 -10.15 14.69 31.10
N MET A 165 -11.45 14.49 30.86
CA MET A 165 -12.08 14.81 29.56
C MET A 165 -12.05 16.31 29.26
N VAL A 166 -12.33 17.17 30.25
CA VAL A 166 -12.20 18.63 30.12
C VAL A 166 -10.76 19.01 29.82
N TRP A 167 -9.78 18.39 30.50
CA TRP A 167 -8.38 18.63 30.23
C TRP A 167 -7.97 18.23 28.81
N ALA A 168 -8.42 17.06 28.33
CA ALA A 168 -8.21 16.64 26.94
C ALA A 168 -8.86 17.62 25.94
N GLY A 169 -10.07 18.11 26.23
CA GLY A 169 -10.77 19.13 25.43
C GLY A 169 -9.99 20.43 25.31
N VAL A 170 -9.46 20.95 26.42
CA VAL A 170 -8.60 22.15 26.42
C VAL A 170 -7.33 21.93 25.58
N ASN A 171 -6.75 20.74 25.64
CA ASN A 171 -5.59 20.39 24.83
C ASN A 171 -5.91 20.34 23.33
N PHE A 172 -7.07 19.80 22.94
CA PHE A 172 -7.51 19.82 21.55
C PHE A 172 -7.75 21.25 21.04
N ALA A 173 -8.41 22.10 21.83
CA ALA A 173 -8.63 23.50 21.47
C ALA A 173 -7.31 24.27 21.31
N ARG A 174 -6.34 24.01 22.19
CA ARG A 174 -4.98 24.54 22.05
C ARG A 174 -4.30 24.03 20.78
N ALA A 175 -4.39 22.74 20.47
CA ALA A 175 -3.82 22.18 19.25
C ALA A 175 -4.44 22.81 17.99
N TYR A 176 -5.75 23.06 17.99
CA TYR A 176 -6.45 23.76 16.91
C TYR A 176 -5.93 25.18 16.68
N SER A 177 -5.78 25.98 17.73
CA SER A 177 -5.29 27.36 17.62
C SER A 177 -3.83 27.46 17.12
N LEU A 178 -3.03 26.42 17.34
CA LEU A 178 -1.64 26.33 16.88
C LEU A 178 -1.49 25.92 15.41
N MET A 179 -2.53 25.35 14.78
CA MET A 179 -2.42 24.92 13.39
C MET A 179 -2.42 26.09 12.41
N LEU A 180 -1.37 26.17 11.59
CA LEU A 180 -1.16 27.27 10.63
C LEU A 180 -1.90 27.06 9.31
N THR A 181 -2.07 25.82 8.86
CA THR A 181 -2.67 25.52 7.54
C THR A 181 -4.19 25.40 7.62
N ARG A 182 -4.88 25.86 6.56
CA ARG A 182 -6.36 25.71 6.44
C ARG A 182 -6.78 24.24 6.45
N SER A 183 -6.02 23.37 5.78
CA SER A 183 -6.29 21.92 5.74
C SER A 183 -6.11 21.27 7.12
N GLY A 184 -5.04 21.63 7.85
CA GLY A 184 -4.80 21.18 9.22
C GLY A 184 -5.94 21.56 10.17
N ARG A 185 -6.36 22.84 10.18
CA ARG A 185 -7.47 23.30 11.02
C ARG A 185 -8.78 22.56 10.73
N ARG A 186 -9.12 22.32 9.46
CA ARG A 186 -10.31 21.55 9.08
C ARG A 186 -10.26 20.12 9.64
N ARG A 187 -9.12 19.44 9.48
CA ARG A 187 -8.94 18.06 10.00
C ARG A 187 -8.97 18.01 11.53
N MET A 188 -8.37 18.99 12.20
CA MET A 188 -8.44 19.09 13.66
C MET A 188 -9.87 19.34 14.14
N LEU A 189 -10.66 20.16 13.42
CA LEU A 189 -12.08 20.36 13.75
C LEU A 189 -12.88 19.07 13.62
N TYR A 190 -12.66 18.29 12.56
CA TYR A 190 -13.27 16.98 12.40
C TYR A 190 -12.87 16.01 13.51
N LEU A 191 -11.59 16.01 13.91
CA LEU A 191 -11.11 15.21 15.03
C LEU A 191 -11.74 15.64 16.36
N MET A 192 -11.83 16.94 16.63
CA MET A 192 -12.46 17.48 17.84
C MET A 192 -13.95 17.14 17.91
N ALA A 193 -14.66 17.25 16.79
CA ALA A 193 -16.04 16.79 16.70
C ALA A 193 -16.13 15.28 16.94
N GLY A 194 -15.26 14.49 16.30
CA GLY A 194 -15.19 13.05 16.50
C GLY A 194 -14.85 12.63 17.93
N ALA A 195 -14.02 13.40 18.62
CA ALA A 195 -13.59 13.15 19.98
C ALA A 195 -14.73 13.23 21.01
N THR A 196 -15.84 13.89 20.69
CA THR A 196 -17.01 13.92 21.59
C THR A 196 -17.85 12.64 21.49
N ALA A 197 -17.66 11.79 20.47
CA ALA A 197 -18.51 10.61 20.23
C ALA A 197 -18.56 9.67 21.44
N PRO A 198 -17.45 9.18 22.00
CA PRO A 198 -17.49 8.25 23.12
C PRO A 198 -17.97 8.89 24.42
N ALA A 199 -17.74 10.19 24.61
CA ALA A 199 -18.32 10.93 25.73
C ALA A 199 -19.85 10.99 25.63
N LEU A 200 -20.38 11.23 24.43
CA LEU A 200 -21.82 11.16 24.15
C LEU A 200 -22.35 9.73 24.24
N GLY A 201 -21.61 8.72 23.77
CA GLY A 201 -21.97 7.31 23.90
C GLY A 201 -22.03 6.83 25.35
N SER A 202 -21.23 7.43 26.24
CA SER A 202 -21.30 7.17 27.68
C SER A 202 -22.48 7.86 28.40
N TYR A 203 -23.16 8.81 27.74
CA TYR A 203 -24.22 9.63 28.35
C TYR A 203 -25.46 8.83 28.82
N PRO A 204 -26.02 7.87 28.06
CA PRO A 204 -27.16 7.08 28.52
C PRO A 204 -26.88 6.38 29.86
N TYR A 205 -25.63 5.98 30.09
CA TYR A 205 -25.20 5.30 31.30
C TYR A 205 -25.10 6.19 32.53
N LEU A 206 -24.68 7.43 32.34
CA LEU A 206 -24.70 8.42 33.41
C LEU A 206 -26.14 8.78 33.81
N LEU A 207 -27.11 8.65 32.89
CA LEU A 207 -28.52 8.90 33.16
C LEU A 207 -29.30 7.69 33.72
N PHE A 208 -28.80 6.47 33.58
CA PHE A 208 -29.44 5.31 34.21
C PHE A 208 -29.44 5.47 35.74
N GLY A 209 -30.59 5.19 36.35
CA GLY A 209 -30.82 5.37 37.79
C GLY A 209 -31.49 6.68 38.21
N TYR A 210 -31.72 7.64 37.29
CA TYR A 210 -32.53 8.84 37.60
C TYR A 210 -34.02 8.59 37.38
N SER A 211 -34.86 9.03 38.33
CA SER A 211 -36.32 8.91 38.28
C SER A 211 -36.95 9.54 37.02
N LEU A 212 -36.32 10.58 36.48
CA LEU A 212 -36.79 11.30 35.30
C LEU A 212 -36.72 10.46 34.00
N ALA A 213 -35.67 9.63 33.86
CA ALA A 213 -35.52 8.74 32.71
C ALA A 213 -36.52 7.57 32.75
N ALA A 214 -36.89 7.11 33.96
CA ALA A 214 -37.90 6.09 34.15
C ALA A 214 -39.33 6.57 33.84
N GLN A 215 -39.61 7.87 34.01
CA GLN A 215 -40.92 8.49 33.77
C GLN A 215 -41.20 8.81 32.30
N HIS A 216 -40.15 9.03 31.49
CA HIS A 216 -40.30 9.36 30.06
C HIS A 216 -39.52 8.42 29.12
N PRO A 217 -39.96 7.15 28.96
CA PRO A 217 -39.25 6.17 28.13
C PRO A 217 -39.11 6.57 26.65
N PHE A 218 -40.12 7.21 26.06
CA PHE A 218 -40.05 7.64 24.65
C PHE A 218 -38.96 8.69 24.40
N TRP A 219 -38.86 9.69 25.28
CA TRP A 219 -37.81 10.71 25.20
C TRP A 219 -36.43 10.11 25.44
N PHE A 220 -36.31 9.18 26.40
CA PHE A 220 -35.06 8.49 26.68
C PHE A 220 -34.56 7.68 25.47
N TRP A 221 -35.38 6.77 24.93
CA TRP A 221 -34.98 5.92 23.81
C TRP A 221 -34.84 6.70 22.50
N GLY A 222 -35.63 7.76 22.29
CA GLY A 222 -35.46 8.68 21.17
C GLY A 222 -34.11 9.43 21.24
N ALA A 223 -33.79 10.01 22.41
CA ALA A 223 -32.50 10.66 22.61
C ALA A 223 -31.32 9.68 22.48
N ALA A 224 -31.43 8.47 23.04
CA ALA A 224 -30.42 7.42 22.91
C ALA A 224 -30.18 7.04 21.43
N THR A 225 -31.25 6.91 20.65
CA THR A 225 -31.17 6.63 19.21
C THR A 225 -30.41 7.74 18.46
N VAL A 226 -30.75 9.01 18.71
CA VAL A 226 -30.07 10.17 18.10
C VAL A 226 -28.60 10.22 18.50
N ILE A 227 -28.31 10.00 19.78
CA ILE A 227 -26.94 9.93 20.29
C ILE A 227 -26.18 8.81 19.59
N ASN A 228 -26.73 7.61 19.49
CA ASN A 228 -26.06 6.48 18.85
C ASN A 228 -25.78 6.73 17.35
N ILE A 229 -26.71 7.32 16.61
CA ILE A 229 -26.47 7.75 15.22
C ILE A 229 -25.31 8.75 15.17
N LEU A 230 -25.34 9.76 16.05
CA LEU A 230 -24.29 10.76 16.13
C LEU A 230 -22.94 10.13 16.49
N VAL A 231 -22.90 9.19 17.43
CA VAL A 231 -21.68 8.48 17.83
C VAL A 231 -21.09 7.70 16.66
N GLY A 232 -21.90 6.91 15.96
CA GLY A 232 -21.45 6.17 14.78
C GLY A 232 -20.84 7.08 13.71
N ALA A 233 -21.52 8.19 13.39
CA ALA A 233 -21.02 9.18 12.43
C ALA A 233 -19.72 9.85 12.91
N LEU A 234 -19.66 10.28 14.17
CA LEU A 234 -18.50 10.96 14.74
C LEU A 234 -17.28 10.04 14.86
N VAL A 235 -17.46 8.74 15.15
CA VAL A 235 -16.35 7.76 15.14
C VAL A 235 -15.76 7.62 13.73
N ILE A 236 -16.59 7.59 12.69
CA ILE A 236 -16.13 7.58 11.29
C ILE A 236 -15.37 8.87 10.95
N VAL A 237 -15.90 10.04 11.35
CA VAL A 237 -15.26 11.34 11.13
C VAL A 237 -13.91 11.43 11.88
N MET A 238 -13.84 10.87 13.10
CA MET A 238 -12.61 10.78 13.87
C MET A 238 -11.58 9.90 13.15
N ALA A 239 -11.97 8.73 12.66
CA ALA A 239 -11.09 7.84 11.89
C ALA A 239 -10.57 8.51 10.62
N TYR A 240 -11.44 9.24 9.91
CA TYR A 240 -11.06 10.03 8.75
C TYR A 240 -9.99 11.06 9.12
N ALA A 241 -10.19 11.84 10.18
CA ALA A 241 -9.22 12.85 10.59
C ALA A 241 -7.88 12.23 11.02
N VAL A 242 -7.92 11.11 11.76
CA VAL A 242 -6.73 10.40 12.23
C VAL A 242 -5.94 9.77 11.07
N ALA A 243 -6.61 9.26 10.04
CA ALA A 243 -5.96 8.62 8.89
C ALA A 243 -4.99 9.52 8.12
N PHE A 244 -5.05 10.84 8.29
CA PHE A 244 -4.09 11.78 7.69
C PHE A 244 -2.84 12.05 8.54
N PHE A 245 -2.84 11.65 9.81
CA PHE A 245 -1.68 11.78 10.69
C PHE A 245 -0.76 10.55 10.54
N GLY A 246 0.54 10.79 10.39
CA GLY A 246 1.54 9.71 10.28
C GLY A 246 1.61 8.97 8.94
N VAL A 247 0.73 9.22 7.97
CA VAL A 247 0.74 8.54 6.64
C VAL A 247 1.34 9.45 5.56
N SER A 248 2.20 8.89 4.71
CA SER A 248 2.89 9.59 3.60
C SER A 248 2.10 9.63 2.28
N TRP A 249 0.89 9.08 2.27
CA TRP A 249 0.09 8.94 1.06
C TRP A 249 -0.59 10.24 0.63
N PRO A 250 -0.84 10.40 -0.68
CA PRO A 250 -1.70 11.45 -1.19
C PRO A 250 -3.10 11.39 -0.56
N ASP A 251 -3.70 12.56 -0.32
CA ASP A 251 -5.04 12.67 0.28
C ASP A 251 -6.11 11.83 -0.46
N ARG A 252 -5.98 11.70 -1.80
CA ARG A 252 -6.87 10.88 -2.64
C ARG A 252 -6.86 9.40 -2.24
N VAL A 253 -5.68 8.85 -1.96
CA VAL A 253 -5.52 7.42 -1.65
C VAL A 253 -6.12 7.11 -0.28
N ILE A 254 -5.92 8.01 0.69
CA ILE A 254 -6.48 7.88 2.04
C ILE A 254 -8.02 7.89 1.98
N LYS A 255 -8.60 8.87 1.26
CA LYS A 255 -10.06 8.97 1.06
C LYS A 255 -10.65 7.72 0.43
N SER A 256 -10.12 7.29 -0.73
CA SER A 256 -10.66 6.13 -1.43
C SER A 256 -10.51 4.85 -0.60
N ARG A 257 -9.35 4.62 0.00
CA ARG A 257 -9.12 3.42 0.81
C ARG A 257 -10.04 3.39 2.04
N LEU A 258 -10.21 4.50 2.74
CA LEU A 258 -11.09 4.58 3.90
C LEU A 258 -12.56 4.35 3.52
N VAL A 259 -13.04 4.99 2.43
CA VAL A 259 -14.42 4.80 1.97
C VAL A 259 -14.65 3.35 1.54
N LYS A 260 -13.76 2.75 0.75
CA LYS A 260 -13.87 1.34 0.35
C LYS A 260 -13.87 0.41 1.57
N TRP A 261 -13.03 0.69 2.56
CA TRP A 261 -12.98 -0.10 3.80
C TRP A 261 -14.27 0.00 4.62
N ILE A 262 -14.77 1.23 4.84
CA ILE A 262 -16.01 1.48 5.59
C ILE A 262 -17.21 0.86 4.90
N MET A 263 -17.25 0.94 3.57
CA MET A 263 -18.36 0.37 2.79
C MET A 263 -18.35 -1.15 2.86
N ARG A 264 -17.20 -1.81 2.63
CA ARG A 264 -17.11 -3.28 2.62
C ARG A 264 -17.21 -3.92 4.01
N GLY A 265 -16.62 -3.32 5.03
CA GLY A 265 -16.65 -3.88 6.38
C GLY A 265 -17.89 -3.43 7.18
N PRO A 266 -17.85 -2.25 7.81
CA PRO A 266 -18.90 -1.74 8.69
C PRO A 266 -20.29 -1.71 8.09
N VAL A 267 -20.43 -1.18 6.87
CA VAL A 267 -21.76 -0.94 6.27
C VAL A 267 -22.41 -2.27 5.87
N VAL A 268 -21.68 -3.18 5.20
CA VAL A 268 -22.20 -4.51 4.87
C VAL A 268 -22.57 -5.29 6.13
N ALA A 269 -21.68 -5.36 7.13
CA ALA A 269 -21.93 -6.12 8.35
C ALA A 269 -23.09 -5.54 9.17
N SER A 270 -23.20 -4.21 9.30
CA SER A 270 -24.30 -3.56 10.02
C SER A 270 -25.63 -3.73 9.28
N ALA A 271 -25.64 -3.64 7.94
CA ALA A 271 -26.83 -3.86 7.14
C ALA A 271 -27.30 -5.33 7.20
N ALA A 272 -26.37 -6.28 7.11
CA ALA A 272 -26.66 -7.70 7.25
C ALA A 272 -27.24 -8.01 8.64
N LEU A 273 -26.65 -7.46 9.71
CA LEU A 273 -27.18 -7.61 11.07
C LEU A 273 -28.56 -6.98 11.23
N ALA A 274 -28.79 -5.80 10.67
CA ALA A 274 -30.08 -5.12 10.72
C ALA A 274 -31.17 -5.95 10.02
N LEU A 275 -30.92 -6.39 8.79
CA LEU A 275 -31.84 -7.23 8.01
C LEU A 275 -32.07 -8.59 8.68
N MET A 276 -31.02 -9.22 9.20
CA MET A 276 -31.10 -10.45 9.99
C MET A 276 -32.02 -10.27 11.20
N THR A 277 -31.86 -9.18 11.94
CA THR A 277 -32.65 -8.88 13.15
C THR A 277 -34.12 -8.65 12.81
N VAL A 278 -34.39 -7.93 11.72
CA VAL A 278 -35.75 -7.70 11.20
C VAL A 278 -36.40 -9.03 10.80
N VAL A 279 -35.72 -9.85 10.00
CA VAL A 279 -36.25 -11.15 9.53
C VAL A 279 -36.47 -12.14 10.67
N ARG A 280 -35.54 -12.20 11.63
CA ARG A 280 -35.70 -13.04 12.83
C ARG A 280 -36.96 -12.65 13.60
N ARG A 281 -37.12 -11.35 13.89
CA ARG A 281 -38.26 -10.85 14.65
C ARG A 281 -39.59 -11.02 13.91
N SER A 282 -39.60 -10.82 12.59
CA SER A 282 -40.78 -11.12 11.76
C SER A 282 -41.13 -12.61 11.79
N GLY A 283 -40.14 -13.49 11.83
CA GLY A 283 -40.34 -14.95 11.98
C GLY A 283 -40.96 -15.32 13.32
N GLU A 284 -40.50 -14.71 14.41
CA GLU A 284 -41.08 -14.88 15.76
C GLU A 284 -42.56 -14.45 15.81
N LEU A 285 -42.91 -13.32 15.17
CA LEU A 285 -44.30 -12.85 15.06
C LEU A 285 -45.20 -13.81 14.27
N LEU A 286 -44.63 -14.55 13.32
CA LEU A 286 -45.33 -15.56 12.51
C LEU A 286 -45.31 -16.96 13.15
N GLY A 287 -44.77 -17.11 14.37
CA GLY A 287 -44.72 -18.37 15.10
C GLY A 287 -43.60 -19.34 14.66
N SER A 288 -42.63 -18.88 13.87
CA SER A 288 -41.47 -19.67 13.44
C SER A 288 -40.18 -19.15 14.09
N PRO A 289 -39.78 -19.70 15.26
CA PRO A 289 -38.60 -19.24 15.98
C PRO A 289 -37.27 -19.60 15.27
N TYR A 290 -37.24 -20.69 14.50
CA TYR A 290 -36.09 -21.09 13.68
C TYR A 290 -36.36 -20.79 12.21
N ASN A 291 -36.18 -19.52 11.84
CA ASN A 291 -36.47 -19.05 10.50
C ASN A 291 -35.28 -19.31 9.55
N ALA A 292 -35.41 -20.28 8.65
CA ALA A 292 -34.41 -20.59 7.61
C ALA A 292 -34.11 -19.40 6.68
N PHE A 293 -34.99 -18.39 6.62
CA PHE A 293 -34.73 -17.16 5.89
C PHE A 293 -33.61 -16.31 6.51
N VAL A 294 -33.29 -16.46 7.79
CA VAL A 294 -32.25 -15.68 8.48
C VAL A 294 -30.86 -15.84 7.82
N PRO A 295 -30.28 -17.05 7.70
CA PRO A 295 -28.99 -17.23 7.02
C PRO A 295 -29.06 -16.87 5.53
N PHE A 296 -30.18 -17.16 4.86
CA PHE A 296 -30.38 -16.78 3.45
C PHE A 296 -30.32 -15.26 3.26
N THR A 297 -31.02 -14.50 4.10
CA THR A 297 -30.99 -13.03 4.08
C THR A 297 -29.59 -12.50 4.36
N VAL A 298 -28.83 -13.09 5.29
CA VAL A 298 -27.44 -12.67 5.55
C VAL A 298 -26.58 -12.88 4.30
N VAL A 299 -26.60 -14.08 3.71
CA VAL A 299 -25.79 -14.39 2.51
C VAL A 299 -26.20 -13.49 1.34
N ALA A 300 -27.50 -13.34 1.08
CA ALA A 300 -28.01 -12.49 0.01
C ALA A 300 -27.62 -11.01 0.22
N THR A 301 -27.74 -10.49 1.45
CA THR A 301 -27.38 -9.11 1.77
C THR A 301 -25.90 -8.86 1.56
N VAL A 302 -25.03 -9.76 2.05
CA VAL A 302 -23.58 -9.63 1.88
C VAL A 302 -23.21 -9.66 0.40
N LEU A 303 -23.69 -10.65 -0.37
CA LEU A 303 -23.36 -10.76 -1.79
C LEU A 303 -23.87 -9.57 -2.61
N LEU A 304 -25.12 -9.15 -2.40
CA LEU A 304 -25.71 -8.03 -3.13
C LEU A 304 -25.03 -6.71 -2.80
N LEU A 305 -24.71 -6.46 -1.53
CA LEU A 305 -24.02 -5.22 -1.14
C LEU A 305 -22.56 -5.22 -1.61
N GLU A 306 -21.81 -6.33 -1.51
CA GLU A 306 -20.43 -6.40 -2.03
C GLU A 306 -20.39 -6.17 -3.55
N HIS A 307 -21.35 -6.75 -4.26
CA HIS A 307 -21.50 -6.51 -5.69
C HIS A 307 -21.84 -5.05 -5.98
N ALA A 308 -22.85 -4.49 -5.31
CA ALA A 308 -23.24 -3.09 -5.47
C ALA A 308 -22.09 -2.11 -5.15
N ILE A 309 -21.31 -2.38 -4.09
CA ILE A 309 -20.13 -1.59 -3.72
C ILE A 309 -19.07 -1.65 -4.81
N THR A 310 -18.85 -2.82 -5.43
CA THR A 310 -17.87 -2.97 -6.51
C THR A 310 -18.27 -2.18 -7.74
N PHE A 311 -19.56 -2.13 -8.09
CA PHE A 311 -20.08 -1.29 -9.18
C PHE A 311 -20.09 0.21 -8.83
N ALA A 312 -20.41 0.57 -7.59
CA ALA A 312 -20.49 1.96 -7.15
C ALA A 312 -19.11 2.60 -6.85
N ALA A 313 -18.10 1.79 -6.53
CA ALA A 313 -16.74 2.23 -6.23
C ALA A 313 -16.18 3.23 -7.27
N PRO A 314 -16.18 2.95 -8.59
CA PRO A 314 -15.67 3.90 -9.58
C PRO A 314 -16.46 5.21 -9.62
N ILE A 315 -17.76 5.20 -9.32
CA ILE A 315 -18.61 6.40 -9.32
C ILE A 315 -18.22 7.32 -8.15
N TRP A 316 -18.07 6.77 -6.95
CA TRP A 316 -17.70 7.56 -5.78
C TRP A 316 -16.24 7.98 -5.79
N GLU A 317 -15.36 7.17 -6.38
CA GLU A 317 -14.00 7.58 -6.71
C GLU A 317 -14.03 8.80 -7.62
N ARG A 318 -14.76 8.76 -8.74
CA ARG A 318 -14.94 9.94 -9.62
C ARG A 318 -15.48 11.17 -8.87
N TRP A 319 -16.40 10.98 -7.93
CA TRP A 319 -17.00 12.08 -7.15
C TRP A 319 -16.09 12.64 -6.05
N LEU A 320 -15.30 11.80 -5.37
CA LEU A 320 -14.35 12.22 -4.32
C LEU A 320 -13.08 12.87 -4.90
N PHE A 321 -12.77 12.60 -6.16
CA PHE A 321 -11.55 13.04 -6.85
C PHE A 321 -11.71 14.28 -7.72
N PHE A 322 -12.81 15.04 -7.64
CA PHE A 322 -12.99 16.28 -8.42
C PHE A 322 -11.81 17.26 -8.20
N GLY A 323 -10.91 17.30 -9.19
CA GLY A 323 -9.67 18.07 -9.25
C GLY A 323 -8.98 17.92 -10.61
N SER A 324 -7.97 18.76 -10.87
CA SER A 324 -7.21 18.93 -12.12
C SER A 324 -6.58 17.66 -12.71
N ASP A 325 -6.41 16.61 -11.92
CA ASP A 325 -5.62 15.42 -12.27
C ASP A 325 -6.38 14.41 -13.16
N ARG A 326 -7.63 14.72 -13.54
CA ARG A 326 -8.48 13.82 -14.33
C ARG A 326 -7.92 13.54 -15.73
N GLY A 327 -7.33 14.55 -16.36
CA GLY A 327 -6.70 14.41 -17.68
C GLY A 327 -5.52 13.43 -17.63
N GLU A 328 -4.67 13.57 -16.62
CA GLU A 328 -3.46 12.74 -16.47
C GLU A 328 -3.81 11.26 -16.20
N LEU A 329 -4.79 10.99 -15.34
CA LEU A 329 -5.19 9.61 -15.02
C LEU A 329 -5.89 8.91 -16.19
N GLN A 330 -6.70 9.63 -16.97
CA GLN A 330 -7.34 9.08 -18.16
C GLN A 330 -6.33 8.71 -19.24
N VAL A 331 -5.24 9.49 -19.38
CA VAL A 331 -4.16 9.15 -20.31
C VAL A 331 -3.49 7.83 -19.92
N LEU A 332 -3.23 7.59 -18.63
CA LEU A 332 -2.63 6.34 -18.17
C LEU A 332 -3.56 5.13 -18.38
N GLN A 333 -4.86 5.26 -18.09
CA GLN A 333 -5.84 4.20 -18.31
C GLN A 333 -6.02 3.90 -19.80
N ASN A 334 -6.10 4.93 -20.65
CA ASN A 334 -6.16 4.76 -22.10
C ASN A 334 -4.89 4.11 -22.66
N PHE A 335 -3.73 4.35 -22.02
CA PHE A 335 -2.48 3.70 -22.39
C PHE A 335 -2.50 2.21 -22.04
N GLU A 336 -2.99 1.83 -20.84
CA GLU A 336 -3.18 0.43 -20.45
C GLU A 336 -4.12 -0.33 -21.42
N GLU A 337 -5.23 0.30 -21.83
CA GLU A 337 -6.22 -0.32 -22.73
C GLU A 337 -5.77 -0.40 -24.20
N ARG A 338 -4.79 0.41 -24.62
CA ARG A 338 -4.35 0.53 -26.03
C ARG A 338 -2.92 0.08 -26.27
N LEU A 339 -2.28 -0.52 -25.26
CA LEU A 339 -0.92 -1.00 -25.37
C LEU A 339 -0.87 -2.23 -26.29
N LEU A 340 0.01 -2.21 -27.28
CA LEU A 340 0.29 -3.40 -28.10
C LEU A 340 1.43 -4.18 -27.46
N THR A 341 1.20 -5.44 -27.13
CA THR A 341 2.28 -6.29 -26.61
C THR A 341 3.26 -6.67 -27.71
N GLN A 342 4.46 -7.12 -27.34
CA GLN A 342 5.45 -7.63 -28.30
C GLN A 342 4.88 -8.80 -29.13
N SER A 343 4.05 -9.65 -28.53
CA SER A 343 3.36 -10.73 -29.23
C SER A 343 2.32 -10.23 -30.21
N ASP A 344 1.53 -9.20 -29.87
CA ASP A 344 0.51 -8.64 -30.77
C ASP A 344 1.16 -8.01 -32.00
N LEU A 345 2.28 -7.30 -31.80
CA LEU A 345 3.07 -6.74 -32.89
C LEU A 345 3.65 -7.83 -33.79
N GLN A 346 4.20 -8.90 -33.21
CA GLN A 346 4.74 -10.02 -33.96
C GLN A 346 3.64 -10.69 -34.81
N GLN A 347 2.48 -10.99 -34.23
CA GLN A 347 1.35 -11.58 -34.96
C GLN A 347 0.87 -10.69 -36.10
N PHE A 348 0.80 -9.37 -35.87
CA PHE A 348 0.45 -8.42 -36.92
C PHE A 348 1.47 -8.44 -38.07
N LEU A 349 2.77 -8.38 -37.76
CA LEU A 349 3.83 -8.42 -38.77
C LEU A 349 3.89 -9.78 -39.49
N GLU A 350 3.61 -10.90 -38.80
CA GLU A 350 3.45 -12.22 -39.42
C GLU A 350 2.29 -12.24 -40.43
N ALA A 351 1.16 -11.62 -40.10
CA ALA A 351 0.03 -11.49 -41.01
C ALA A 351 0.36 -10.60 -42.23
N VAL A 352 1.10 -9.51 -42.03
CA VAL A 352 1.60 -8.67 -43.12
C VAL A 352 2.55 -9.46 -44.02
N LEU A 353 3.52 -10.18 -43.44
CA LEU A 353 4.47 -11.00 -44.19
C LEU A 353 3.79 -12.16 -44.93
N ALA A 354 2.76 -12.78 -44.35
CA ALA A 354 1.96 -13.79 -45.03
C ALA A 354 1.28 -13.19 -46.27
N ALA A 355 0.64 -12.03 -46.14
CA ALA A 355 0.04 -11.33 -47.28
C ALA A 355 1.07 -10.95 -48.35
N VAL A 356 2.26 -10.50 -47.95
CA VAL A 356 3.37 -10.18 -48.87
C VAL A 356 3.82 -11.44 -49.62
N ARG A 357 3.98 -12.57 -48.93
CA ARG A 357 4.38 -13.85 -49.53
C ARG A 357 3.33 -14.40 -50.47
N ASP A 358 2.05 -14.34 -50.10
CA ASP A 358 0.94 -14.80 -50.93
C ASP A 358 0.82 -13.94 -52.21
N HIS A 359 1.05 -12.63 -52.09
CA HIS A 359 0.96 -11.71 -53.21
C HIS A 359 2.13 -11.86 -54.20
N LEU A 360 3.35 -12.04 -53.70
CA LEU A 360 4.56 -12.17 -54.52
C LEU A 360 4.95 -13.62 -54.81
N GLN A 361 4.20 -14.60 -54.31
CA GLN A 361 4.48 -16.04 -54.38
C GLN A 361 5.93 -16.36 -53.96
N SER A 362 6.36 -15.75 -52.85
CA SER A 362 7.75 -15.80 -52.39
C SER A 362 7.99 -16.88 -51.31
N PRO A 363 9.11 -17.63 -51.38
CA PRO A 363 9.44 -18.64 -50.40
C PRO A 363 9.76 -18.05 -49.01
N THR A 364 10.29 -16.82 -48.95
CA THR A 364 10.79 -16.19 -47.73
C THR A 364 10.55 -14.69 -47.73
N ALA A 365 10.09 -14.15 -46.61
CA ALA A 365 9.99 -12.71 -46.38
C ALA A 365 10.30 -12.38 -44.92
N PHE A 366 10.81 -11.18 -44.66
CA PHE A 366 11.21 -10.75 -43.33
C PHE A 366 10.94 -9.27 -43.10
N VAL A 367 10.73 -8.92 -41.83
CA VAL A 367 10.76 -7.53 -41.34
C VAL A 367 11.89 -7.41 -40.33
N ALA A 368 12.83 -6.52 -40.61
CA ALA A 368 13.86 -6.10 -39.68
C ALA A 368 13.54 -4.70 -39.15
N ALA A 369 13.76 -4.47 -37.85
CA ALA A 369 13.66 -3.14 -37.27
C ALA A 369 15.05 -2.62 -36.91
N LEU A 370 15.19 -1.31 -36.98
CA LEU A 370 16.39 -0.60 -36.58
C LEU A 370 16.29 -0.25 -35.09
N ASP A 371 17.18 -0.79 -34.26
CA ASP A 371 17.28 -0.48 -32.83
C ASP A 371 18.72 -0.02 -32.51
N ASP A 372 18.86 1.22 -32.04
CA ASP A 372 20.12 1.86 -31.61
C ASP A 372 21.33 1.54 -32.55
N GLU A 373 21.12 1.66 -33.88
CA GLU A 373 22.07 1.40 -35.00
C GLU A 373 22.25 -0.04 -35.47
N THR A 374 21.50 -1.00 -34.93
CA THR A 374 21.53 -2.39 -35.39
C THR A 374 20.21 -2.81 -36.04
N LEU A 375 20.27 -3.38 -37.24
CA LEU A 375 19.13 -4.02 -37.87
C LEU A 375 18.96 -5.43 -37.30
N SER A 376 17.85 -5.66 -36.62
CA SER A 376 17.49 -6.98 -36.09
C SER A 376 16.20 -7.49 -36.71
N PRO A 377 16.16 -8.75 -37.19
CA PRO A 377 14.93 -9.33 -37.72
C PRO A 377 13.93 -9.52 -36.59
N ILE A 378 12.77 -8.85 -36.67
CA ILE A 378 11.67 -9.03 -35.71
C ILE A 378 10.86 -10.27 -36.08
N VAL A 379 10.54 -10.42 -37.37
CA VAL A 379 9.74 -11.54 -37.88
C VAL A 379 10.33 -12.04 -39.19
N VAL A 380 10.41 -13.37 -39.32
CA VAL A 380 10.78 -14.05 -40.57
C VAL A 380 9.69 -15.07 -40.89
N ALA A 381 9.11 -14.96 -42.09
CA ALA A 381 8.12 -15.89 -42.61
C ALA A 381 8.75 -16.76 -43.71
N GLY A 382 8.72 -18.09 -43.53
CA GLY A 382 9.33 -19.06 -44.46
C GLY A 382 10.65 -19.64 -43.95
N ASN A 383 11.53 -20.04 -44.87
CA ASN A 383 12.81 -20.68 -44.54
C ASN A 383 13.87 -19.68 -44.02
N ARG A 384 14.00 -19.59 -42.69
CA ARG A 384 14.97 -18.70 -42.00
C ARG A 384 16.44 -18.90 -42.41
N SER A 385 16.81 -20.10 -42.87
CA SER A 385 18.19 -20.41 -43.26
C SER A 385 18.71 -19.62 -44.46
N GLN A 386 17.82 -19.04 -45.30
CA GLN A 386 18.22 -18.13 -46.38
C GLN A 386 18.63 -16.74 -45.87
N LEU A 387 18.14 -16.33 -44.69
CA LEU A 387 18.47 -15.04 -44.08
C LEU A 387 19.79 -15.08 -43.33
N ASP A 388 20.04 -16.17 -42.61
CA ASP A 388 21.24 -16.32 -41.76
C ASP A 388 22.55 -16.43 -42.57
N GLN A 389 22.46 -16.55 -43.91
CA GLN A 389 23.60 -16.58 -44.83
C GLN A 389 24.08 -15.19 -45.27
N GLU A 390 23.27 -14.13 -45.09
CA GLU A 390 23.59 -12.77 -45.54
C GLU A 390 23.54 -11.79 -44.35
N SER A 391 24.54 -10.91 -44.21
CA SER A 391 24.64 -9.97 -43.06
C SER A 391 23.76 -8.74 -43.26
N LEU A 392 22.69 -8.61 -42.46
CA LEU A 392 21.73 -7.48 -42.54
C LEU A 392 22.36 -6.11 -42.27
N THR A 393 23.55 -6.05 -41.65
CA THR A 393 24.21 -4.79 -41.28
C THR A 393 24.86 -4.08 -42.46
N GLU A 394 25.23 -4.81 -43.52
CA GLU A 394 25.84 -4.24 -44.74
C GLU A 394 24.81 -3.47 -45.60
N ILE A 395 23.51 -3.72 -45.40
CA ILE A 395 22.43 -3.10 -46.17
C ILE A 395 22.29 -1.61 -45.87
N LEU A 396 22.67 -1.15 -44.67
CA LEU A 396 22.48 0.24 -44.24
C LEU A 396 23.30 1.25 -45.06
N GLU A 397 24.39 0.82 -45.70
CA GLU A 397 25.24 1.69 -46.54
C GLU A 397 24.62 1.95 -47.93
N ASP A 398 23.76 1.05 -48.41
CA ASP A 398 23.13 1.12 -49.75
C ASP A 398 21.70 1.73 -49.74
N VAL A 399 21.12 1.99 -48.55
CA VAL A 399 19.81 2.67 -48.43
C VAL A 399 20.00 4.17 -48.71
N ASN A 400 20.06 4.53 -49.99
CA ASN A 400 20.33 5.89 -50.44
C ASN A 400 19.03 6.68 -50.67
N GLN A 401 18.87 7.80 -49.94
CA GLN A 401 18.05 9.02 -50.08
C GLN A 401 16.60 9.02 -50.63
N ASP A 402 16.06 7.91 -51.14
CA ASP A 402 14.76 7.91 -51.83
C ASP A 402 13.71 7.10 -51.05
N GLU A 403 12.65 7.77 -50.57
CA GLU A 403 11.67 7.22 -49.60
C GLU A 403 10.94 5.97 -50.11
N ARG A 404 10.78 5.84 -51.44
CA ARG A 404 10.00 4.79 -52.10
C ARG A 404 10.75 4.07 -53.21
N HIS A 405 12.02 3.75 -52.95
CA HIS A 405 12.81 2.92 -53.86
C HIS A 405 12.96 1.50 -53.33
N GLU A 406 12.66 0.52 -54.18
CA GLU A 406 12.97 -0.89 -53.92
C GLU A 406 14.40 -1.14 -54.43
N PHE A 407 15.24 -1.77 -53.62
CA PHE A 407 16.57 -2.18 -54.05
C PHE A 407 16.72 -3.70 -53.92
N GLN A 408 17.50 -4.29 -54.81
CA GLN A 408 17.76 -5.71 -54.81
C GLN A 408 19.04 -5.99 -54.05
N TRP A 409 18.94 -6.82 -53.02
CA TRP A 409 20.06 -7.27 -52.20
C TRP A 409 20.13 -8.79 -52.27
N GLY A 410 21.15 -9.30 -52.96
CA GLY A 410 21.30 -10.73 -53.22
C GLY A 410 20.05 -11.32 -53.88
N SER A 411 19.41 -12.27 -53.18
CA SER A 411 18.17 -12.92 -53.61
C SER A 411 16.88 -12.25 -53.10
N PHE A 412 17.01 -11.13 -52.38
CA PHE A 412 15.92 -10.41 -51.74
C PHE A 412 15.67 -9.05 -52.41
N LEU A 413 14.39 -8.73 -52.58
CA LEU A 413 13.92 -7.37 -52.84
C LEU A 413 13.65 -6.70 -51.50
N VAL A 414 14.33 -5.60 -51.21
CA VAL A 414 14.26 -4.90 -49.93
C VAL A 414 13.56 -3.55 -50.10
N LEU A 415 12.66 -3.27 -49.17
CA LEU A 415 11.90 -2.03 -49.07
C LEU A 415 12.25 -1.32 -47.77
N PRO A 416 12.74 -0.07 -47.83
CA PRO A 416 12.99 0.69 -46.63
C PRO A 416 11.67 1.15 -45.98
N LEU A 417 11.54 0.90 -44.67
CA LEU A 417 10.37 1.28 -43.88
C LEU A 417 10.67 2.59 -43.16
N HIS A 418 10.21 3.70 -43.71
CA HIS A 418 10.40 5.03 -43.13
C HIS A 418 9.23 5.43 -42.22
N GLN A 419 9.50 6.33 -41.27
CA GLN A 419 8.44 6.97 -40.50
C GLN A 419 7.54 7.81 -41.42
N ARG A 420 6.23 7.87 -41.11
CA ARG A 420 5.32 8.73 -41.85
C ARG A 420 5.75 10.20 -41.70
N ARG A 421 5.91 10.89 -42.83
CA ARG A 421 6.25 12.32 -42.87
C ARG A 421 5.29 13.12 -42.01
N ARG A 422 5.85 13.94 -41.11
CA ARG A 422 5.05 14.88 -40.31
C ARG A 422 4.86 16.17 -41.11
N PRO A 423 3.73 16.87 -40.95
CA PRO A 423 3.48 18.14 -41.63
C PRO A 423 4.46 19.26 -41.24
N GLU A 424 5.28 19.04 -40.20
CA GLU A 424 6.31 19.95 -39.69
C GLU A 424 7.71 19.70 -40.27
N MET A 425 7.92 18.62 -41.04
CA MET A 425 9.20 18.34 -41.69
C MET A 425 9.37 19.15 -42.97
N ASP A 426 10.59 19.64 -43.23
CA ASP A 426 10.93 20.31 -44.49
C ASP A 426 10.83 19.34 -45.68
N GLN A 427 10.55 19.87 -46.87
CA GLN A 427 10.36 19.07 -48.08
C GLN A 427 11.62 18.27 -48.49
N ASP A 428 12.80 18.70 -48.02
CA ASP A 428 14.10 18.06 -48.28
C ASP A 428 14.56 17.12 -47.14
N GLU A 429 13.82 17.05 -46.02
CA GLU A 429 14.17 16.19 -44.90
C GLU A 429 13.62 14.77 -45.13
N THR A 430 14.50 13.76 -45.10
CA THR A 430 14.11 12.35 -45.19
C THR A 430 13.63 11.86 -43.83
N PRO A 431 12.41 11.32 -43.71
CA PRO A 431 11.91 10.76 -42.47
C PRO A 431 12.81 9.62 -41.98
N PRO A 432 12.97 9.44 -40.67
CA PRO A 432 13.88 8.45 -40.12
C PRO A 432 13.49 7.03 -40.52
N LEU A 433 14.49 6.21 -40.80
CA LEU A 433 14.34 4.79 -41.10
C LEU A 433 13.93 4.03 -39.82
N LEU A 434 12.83 3.28 -39.89
CA LEU A 434 12.33 2.43 -38.81
C LEU A 434 12.80 0.98 -38.96
N GLY A 435 13.06 0.54 -40.19
CA GLY A 435 13.42 -0.84 -40.48
C GLY A 435 13.41 -1.16 -41.98
N LEU A 436 13.47 -2.45 -42.30
CA LEU A 436 13.47 -2.97 -43.67
C LEU A 436 12.45 -4.11 -43.79
N LEU A 437 11.77 -4.18 -44.93
CA LEU A 437 10.95 -5.32 -45.36
C LEU A 437 11.67 -5.99 -46.53
N GLY A 438 12.06 -7.26 -46.39
CA GLY A 438 12.70 -8.00 -47.47
C GLY A 438 11.87 -9.19 -47.94
N VAL A 439 11.87 -9.46 -49.24
CA VAL A 439 11.12 -10.55 -49.87
C VAL A 439 12.01 -11.27 -50.88
N SER A 440 12.15 -12.60 -50.78
CA SER A 440 12.98 -13.34 -51.73
C SER A 440 12.29 -13.41 -53.09
N ARG A 441 13.00 -13.03 -54.14
CA ARG A 441 12.44 -13.02 -55.49
C ARG A 441 13.49 -13.42 -56.51
N PRO A 442 13.22 -14.41 -57.38
CA PRO A 442 14.10 -14.70 -58.51
C PRO A 442 14.03 -13.59 -59.57
N GLU A 443 15.20 -13.21 -60.07
CA GLU A 443 15.54 -12.02 -60.87
C GLU A 443 14.80 -11.85 -62.22
N LYS A 444 13.90 -12.75 -62.61
CA LYS A 444 13.47 -12.93 -64.01
C LYS A 444 12.13 -12.34 -64.43
N ASN A 445 11.33 -11.74 -63.53
CA ASN A 445 10.05 -11.11 -63.93
C ASN A 445 9.97 -9.63 -63.50
N PRO A 446 9.70 -8.68 -64.41
CA PRO A 446 9.36 -7.32 -64.01
C PRO A 446 8.08 -7.32 -63.15
N MET A 447 8.05 -6.49 -62.10
CA MET A 447 6.88 -6.38 -61.22
C MET A 447 5.80 -5.53 -61.90
N GLU A 448 4.56 -5.98 -61.88
CA GLU A 448 3.44 -5.17 -62.36
C GLU A 448 3.19 -3.98 -61.43
N THR A 449 2.71 -2.86 -61.98
CA THR A 449 2.43 -1.63 -61.21
C THR A 449 1.45 -1.88 -60.06
N ASP A 450 0.45 -2.73 -60.26
CA ASP A 450 -0.53 -3.09 -59.23
C ASP A 450 0.09 -3.94 -58.11
N GLN A 451 1.01 -4.84 -58.45
CA GLN A 451 1.74 -5.63 -57.47
C GLN A 451 2.66 -4.77 -56.61
N ARG A 452 3.32 -3.80 -57.27
CA ARG A 452 4.14 -2.79 -56.61
C ARG A 452 3.33 -1.95 -55.63
N ASN A 453 2.16 -1.48 -56.03
CA ASN A 453 1.27 -0.69 -55.18
C ASN A 453 0.77 -1.48 -53.96
N ALA A 454 0.41 -2.75 -54.13
CA ALA A 454 -0.01 -3.62 -53.03
C ALA A 454 1.13 -3.91 -52.06
N LEU A 455 2.36 -4.13 -52.56
CA LEU A 455 3.54 -4.32 -51.74
C LEU A 455 3.87 -3.09 -50.88
N TRP A 456 3.85 -1.90 -51.48
CA TRP A 456 4.05 -0.65 -50.74
C TRP A 456 2.96 -0.39 -49.71
N LEU A 457 1.70 -0.77 -49.96
CA LEU A 457 0.64 -0.69 -48.96
C LEU A 457 0.91 -1.58 -47.75
N LEU A 458 1.45 -2.79 -47.97
CA LEU A 458 1.83 -3.71 -46.90
C LEU A 458 3.08 -3.22 -46.16
N ALA A 459 4.04 -2.65 -46.87
CA ALA A 459 5.21 -1.98 -46.29
C ALA A 459 4.80 -0.80 -45.40
N ASP A 460 3.88 0.07 -45.86
CA ASP A 460 3.35 1.18 -45.07
C ASP A 460 2.67 0.69 -43.77
N ARG A 461 1.97 -0.46 -43.81
CA ARG A 461 1.39 -1.08 -42.60
C ARG A 461 2.45 -1.60 -41.64
N ALA A 462 3.50 -2.24 -42.15
CA ALA A 462 4.62 -2.67 -41.33
C ALA A 462 5.35 -1.47 -40.68
N ALA A 463 5.59 -0.40 -41.45
CA ALA A 463 6.20 0.82 -40.96
C ALA A 463 5.38 1.47 -39.84
N LEU A 464 4.05 1.55 -39.97
CA LEU A 464 3.17 2.05 -38.90
C LEU A 464 3.29 1.24 -37.60
N ALA A 465 3.38 -0.09 -37.71
CA ALA A 465 3.50 -0.95 -36.53
C ALA A 465 4.87 -0.80 -35.84
N LEU A 466 5.96 -0.67 -36.62
CA LEU A 466 7.29 -0.38 -36.09
C LEU A 466 7.36 1.01 -35.44
N GLN A 467 6.71 2.01 -36.04
CA GLN A 467 6.62 3.35 -35.49
C GLN A 467 5.93 3.35 -34.12
N ASP A 468 4.80 2.64 -34.01
CA ASP A 468 4.05 2.55 -32.75
C ASP A 468 4.89 1.87 -31.65
N ARG A 469 5.61 0.80 -32.00
CA ARG A 469 6.56 0.14 -31.09
C ARG A 469 7.62 1.09 -30.54
N GLN A 470 8.27 1.88 -31.40
CA GLN A 470 9.29 2.84 -30.94
C GLN A 470 8.72 3.93 -30.03
N LEU A 471 7.48 4.36 -30.27
CA LEU A 471 6.81 5.34 -29.39
C LEU A 471 6.52 4.73 -28.02
N GLN A 472 6.00 3.50 -27.97
CA GLN A 472 5.75 2.79 -26.71
C GLN A 472 7.05 2.56 -25.93
N GLN A 473 8.13 2.13 -26.58
CA GLN A 473 9.44 1.95 -25.93
C GLN A 473 9.96 3.25 -25.32
N ARG A 474 9.79 4.40 -25.99
CA ARG A 474 10.15 5.71 -25.42
C ARG A 474 9.35 6.07 -24.18
N VAL A 475 8.05 5.81 -24.18
CA VAL A 475 7.18 6.03 -23.01
C VAL A 475 7.62 5.14 -21.85
N PHE A 476 7.91 3.86 -22.10
CA PHE A 476 8.39 2.94 -21.07
C PHE A 476 9.72 3.37 -20.45
N ARG A 477 10.73 3.69 -21.28
CA ARG A 477 12.01 4.23 -20.79
C ARG A 477 11.79 5.48 -19.92
N SER A 478 10.91 6.40 -20.37
CA SER A 478 10.57 7.60 -19.61
C SER A 478 9.88 7.31 -18.27
N LEU A 479 9.03 6.29 -18.20
CA LEU A 479 8.38 5.86 -16.96
C LEU A 479 9.36 5.19 -15.99
N GLU A 480 10.26 4.34 -16.51
CA GLU A 480 11.36 3.74 -15.74
C GLU A 480 12.26 4.82 -15.11
N ASP A 481 12.55 5.88 -15.86
CA ASP A 481 13.35 7.01 -15.37
C ASP A 481 12.61 7.86 -14.31
N LEU A 482 11.28 7.94 -14.35
CA LEU A 482 10.46 8.69 -13.39
C LEU A 482 10.25 7.96 -12.07
N GLN A 483 10.23 6.62 -12.08
CA GLN A 483 10.03 5.79 -10.88
C GLN A 483 10.95 6.15 -9.69
N PRO A 484 12.28 6.29 -9.86
CA PRO A 484 13.17 6.65 -8.75
C PRO A 484 12.88 8.05 -8.18
N GLN A 485 12.47 9.01 -9.02
CA GLN A 485 12.16 10.38 -8.57
C GLN A 485 10.87 10.42 -7.73
N VAL A 486 9.85 9.66 -8.14
CA VAL A 486 8.60 9.54 -7.39
C VAL A 486 8.83 8.89 -6.04
N GLU A 487 9.65 7.84 -5.98
CA GLU A 487 10.06 7.23 -4.71
C GLU A 487 10.79 8.21 -3.81
N MET A 488 11.74 8.98 -4.35
CA MET A 488 12.46 10.01 -3.60
C MET A 488 11.51 11.06 -3.01
N ILE A 489 10.54 11.55 -3.78
CA ILE A 489 9.53 12.51 -3.31
C ILE A 489 8.62 11.88 -2.24
N GLN A 490 8.24 10.61 -2.39
CA GLN A 490 7.47 9.89 -1.38
C GLN A 490 8.27 9.70 -0.09
N ARG A 491 9.57 9.41 -0.20
CA ARG A 491 10.51 9.32 0.94
C ARG A 491 10.70 10.67 1.63
N MET A 492 10.87 11.76 0.87
CA MET A 492 10.95 13.13 1.42
C MET A 492 9.65 13.54 2.13
N ARG A 493 8.48 13.21 1.56
CA ARG A 493 7.18 13.45 2.20
C ARG A 493 6.99 12.62 3.47
N ALA A 494 7.49 11.39 3.50
CA ALA A 494 7.49 10.56 4.70
C ALA A 494 8.41 11.13 5.79
N ALA A 495 9.62 11.58 5.41
CA ALA A 495 10.61 12.15 6.34
C ALA A 495 10.16 13.50 6.92
N GLY A 496 9.52 14.36 6.14
CA GLY A 496 9.04 15.67 6.61
C GLY A 496 7.93 15.62 7.67
N ARG A 497 7.34 14.44 7.94
CA ARG A 497 6.27 14.26 8.94
C ARG A 497 6.63 13.33 10.10
N TYR A 498 7.71 12.56 10.03
CA TYR A 498 8.24 11.78 11.14
C TYR A 498 9.47 12.49 11.74
N ASP A 499 9.29 12.97 12.97
CA ASP A 499 10.26 13.71 13.78
C ASP A 499 10.88 14.97 13.14
N THR A 500 10.31 16.10 13.55
CA THR A 500 10.78 17.44 13.24
C THR A 500 12.25 17.60 13.65
N ARG A 501 13.10 17.89 12.66
CA ARG A 501 14.52 18.31 12.72
C ARG A 501 15.62 17.27 12.84
N ALA A 502 15.42 16.08 13.42
CA ALA A 502 16.54 15.15 13.62
C ALA A 502 16.87 14.30 12.38
N ASN A 503 15.86 13.82 11.64
CA ASN A 503 16.07 12.87 10.54
C ASN A 503 16.28 13.49 9.16
N LEU A 504 16.04 14.80 8.99
CA LEU A 504 16.34 15.48 7.72
C LEU A 504 17.85 15.72 7.52
N MET A 505 18.64 15.57 8.59
CA MET A 505 20.10 15.80 8.60
C MET A 505 20.90 14.49 8.77
N ALA A 506 20.24 13.35 8.99
CA ALA A 506 20.89 12.07 9.08
C ALA A 506 20.84 11.39 7.71
N GLU A 507 21.99 11.25 7.04
CA GLU A 507 22.14 10.37 5.87
C GLU A 507 21.72 8.95 6.29
N ALA A 508 20.52 8.54 5.88
CA ALA A 508 19.93 7.27 6.25
C ALA A 508 20.73 6.11 5.66
N LEU A 509 21.08 5.13 6.49
CA LEU A 509 21.78 3.91 6.08
C LEU A 509 20.96 3.17 4.99
N PRO A 510 21.60 2.64 3.93
CA PRO A 510 20.94 1.79 2.93
C PRO A 510 20.32 0.53 3.55
N GLN A 511 19.25 -0.01 2.95
CA GLN A 511 18.68 -1.30 3.37
C GLN A 511 19.66 -2.45 3.05
N GLU A 512 19.67 -3.50 3.89
CA GLU A 512 20.54 -4.69 3.74
C GLU A 512 20.44 -5.37 2.36
N ALA A 513 19.24 -5.39 1.75
CA ALA A 513 19.00 -6.01 0.46
C ALA A 513 19.67 -5.26 -0.71
N ASP A 514 19.64 -3.93 -0.69
CA ASP A 514 20.31 -3.09 -1.69
C ASP A 514 21.83 -3.16 -1.53
N LEU A 515 22.30 -3.22 -0.28
CA LEU A 515 23.71 -3.36 0.06
C LEU A 515 24.31 -4.67 -0.47
N ALA A 516 23.59 -5.80 -0.34
CA ALA A 516 24.04 -7.09 -0.85
C ALA A 516 24.25 -7.08 -2.38
N ASN A 517 23.39 -6.39 -3.13
CA ASN A 517 23.55 -6.24 -4.58
C ASN A 517 24.80 -5.42 -4.94
N TRP A 518 25.02 -4.30 -4.25
CA TRP A 518 26.21 -3.48 -4.47
C TRP A 518 27.51 -4.20 -4.11
N VAL A 519 27.51 -5.00 -3.04
CA VAL A 519 28.63 -5.85 -2.64
C VAL A 519 28.89 -6.93 -3.69
N LYS A 520 27.84 -7.56 -4.23
CA LYS A 520 27.97 -8.53 -5.33
C LYS A 520 28.64 -7.90 -6.56
N ASP A 521 28.16 -6.73 -6.97
CA ASP A 521 28.67 -6.01 -8.14
C ASP A 521 30.15 -5.60 -7.96
N ALA A 522 30.50 -5.15 -6.76
CA ALA A 522 31.88 -4.79 -6.39
C ALA A 522 32.80 -6.02 -6.34
N LEU A 523 32.37 -7.12 -5.71
CA LEU A 523 33.14 -8.37 -5.65
C LEU A 523 33.33 -9.01 -7.04
N THR A 524 32.34 -8.89 -7.92
CA THR A 524 32.44 -9.42 -9.29
C THR A 524 33.52 -8.67 -10.11
N HIS A 525 33.69 -7.37 -9.85
CA HIS A 525 34.70 -6.52 -10.48
C HIS A 525 35.86 -6.19 -9.53
N TYR A 526 36.20 -7.10 -8.60
CA TYR A 526 37.20 -6.87 -7.57
C TYR A 526 38.56 -6.42 -8.14
N TRP A 527 38.99 -7.01 -9.25
CA TRP A 527 40.25 -6.71 -9.94
C TRP A 527 40.18 -5.51 -10.91
N GLY A 528 39.02 -4.87 -11.05
CA GLY A 528 38.82 -3.71 -11.91
C GLY A 528 37.51 -3.76 -12.71
N GLY A 529 36.94 -2.58 -12.96
CA GLY A 529 35.73 -2.42 -13.76
C GLY A 529 34.83 -1.27 -13.25
N PRO A 530 33.89 -0.77 -14.08
CA PRO A 530 33.05 0.37 -13.73
C PRO A 530 32.19 0.11 -12.50
N LYS A 531 31.81 -1.16 -12.24
CA LYS A 531 31.00 -1.53 -11.07
C LYS A 531 31.75 -1.53 -9.74
N LEU A 532 33.08 -1.43 -9.75
CA LEU A 532 33.89 -1.20 -8.55
C LEU A 532 34.11 0.30 -8.35
N THR A 533 34.53 1.01 -9.42
CA THR A 533 34.89 2.44 -9.36
C THR A 533 33.69 3.37 -9.21
N ASN A 534 32.53 3.02 -9.77
CA ASN A 534 31.29 3.81 -9.65
C ASN A 534 30.31 3.18 -8.64
N ASN A 535 30.80 2.33 -7.74
CA ASN A 535 29.92 1.63 -6.82
C ASN A 535 29.36 2.57 -5.75
N PRO A 536 28.05 2.52 -5.44
CA PRO A 536 27.45 3.30 -4.35
C PRO A 536 28.13 3.08 -2.98
N LEU A 537 28.78 1.93 -2.75
CA LEU A 537 29.53 1.63 -1.53
C LEU A 537 30.66 2.64 -1.23
N ILE A 538 31.21 3.30 -2.24
CA ILE A 538 32.25 4.34 -2.07
C ILE A 538 31.76 5.51 -1.21
N LYS A 539 30.45 5.72 -1.15
CA LYS A 539 29.84 6.82 -0.37
C LYS A 539 29.77 6.52 1.13
N LEU A 540 29.99 5.27 1.56
CA LEU A 540 29.97 4.88 2.97
C LEU A 540 31.10 5.58 3.75
N GLN A 541 30.85 5.90 5.01
CA GLN A 541 31.83 6.59 5.85
C GLN A 541 33.07 5.72 6.07
N VAL A 542 32.90 4.39 6.25
CA VAL A 542 34.03 3.45 6.39
C VAL A 542 34.96 3.49 5.18
N VAL A 543 34.42 3.61 3.96
CA VAL A 543 35.24 3.64 2.74
C VAL A 543 35.97 4.98 2.62
N ARG A 544 35.35 6.09 3.00
CA ARG A 544 35.99 7.42 2.97
C ARG A 544 37.17 7.49 3.93
N GLU A 545 37.00 7.00 5.16
CA GLU A 545 38.09 6.94 6.14
C GLU A 545 39.25 6.05 5.66
N LEU A 546 38.94 4.88 5.09
CA LEU A 546 39.96 4.00 4.49
C LEU A 546 40.65 4.66 3.28
N ALA A 547 39.93 5.48 2.50
CA ALA A 547 40.50 6.22 1.37
C ALA A 547 41.42 7.34 1.83
N GLU A 548 41.11 8.00 2.95
CA GLU A 548 42.00 8.99 3.58
C GLU A 548 43.31 8.36 4.08
N GLN A 549 43.28 7.08 4.48
CA GLN A 549 44.46 6.32 4.89
C GLN A 549 45.30 5.78 3.71
N ASP A 550 44.70 5.58 2.54
CA ASP A 550 45.31 4.91 1.37
C ASP A 550 45.40 5.85 0.14
N ASP A 551 46.03 7.02 0.34
CA ASP A 551 46.41 7.99 -0.71
C ASP A 551 45.24 8.52 -1.58
N GLY A 552 44.01 8.49 -1.07
CA GLY A 552 42.83 9.08 -1.71
C GLY A 552 42.20 8.21 -2.82
N ASN A 553 42.66 6.98 -3.03
CA ASN A 553 42.10 6.09 -4.05
C ASN A 553 40.89 5.31 -3.51
N SER A 554 39.68 5.80 -3.83
CA SER A 554 38.41 5.20 -3.41
C SER A 554 38.22 3.75 -3.87
N ALA A 555 38.79 3.35 -5.02
CA ALA A 555 38.69 1.97 -5.50
C ALA A 555 39.58 1.02 -4.70
N ASN A 556 40.76 1.47 -4.27
CA ASN A 556 41.64 0.70 -3.39
C ASN A 556 41.04 0.57 -1.99
N ALA A 557 40.51 1.66 -1.45
CA ALA A 557 39.81 1.67 -0.16
C ALA A 557 38.61 0.72 -0.14
N LEU A 558 37.81 0.70 -1.22
CA LEU A 558 36.71 -0.25 -1.34
C LEU A 558 37.21 -1.71 -1.42
N ARG A 559 38.32 -2.00 -2.12
CA ARG A 559 38.91 -3.35 -2.12
C ARG A 559 39.41 -3.76 -0.75
N ALA A 560 40.03 -2.84 -0.01
CA ALA A 560 40.49 -3.07 1.35
C ALA A 560 39.32 -3.38 2.29
N LEU A 561 38.22 -2.61 2.18
CA LEU A 561 37.00 -2.86 2.93
C LEU A 561 36.40 -4.23 2.60
N LEU A 562 36.22 -4.55 1.31
CA LEU A 562 35.69 -5.85 0.88
C LEU A 562 36.56 -7.00 1.39
N ARG A 563 37.90 -6.84 1.36
CA ARG A 563 38.81 -7.85 1.88
C ARG A 563 38.64 -8.05 3.38
N ARG A 564 38.59 -6.94 4.15
CA ARG A 564 38.36 -6.97 5.60
C ARG A 564 37.02 -7.62 5.95
N ALA A 565 35.97 -7.33 5.20
CA ALA A 565 34.66 -7.92 5.39
C ALA A 565 34.62 -9.42 5.04
N VAL A 566 35.30 -9.85 3.98
CA VAL A 566 35.45 -11.29 3.65
C VAL A 566 36.25 -12.02 4.75
N ASP A 567 37.30 -11.39 5.28
CA ASP A 567 38.11 -11.98 6.36
C ASP A 567 37.32 -12.09 7.67
N GLN A 568 36.32 -11.24 7.93
CA GLN A 568 35.42 -11.36 9.08
C GLN A 568 34.45 -12.56 8.96
N VAL A 569 34.16 -13.01 7.73
CA VAL A 569 33.35 -14.22 7.47
C VAL A 569 34.18 -15.50 7.65
N LYS A 570 35.51 -15.40 7.82
CA LYS A 570 36.42 -16.54 7.99
C LYS A 570 36.18 -17.27 9.32
N PRO A 571 35.89 -18.58 9.32
CA PRO A 571 35.78 -19.38 10.54
C PRO A 571 37.14 -19.55 11.25
N LYS A 572 37.12 -19.87 12.56
CA LYS A 572 38.32 -20.15 13.35
C LYS A 572 38.88 -21.55 13.04
N GLY A 573 40.19 -21.65 12.80
CA GLY A 573 40.90 -22.92 12.60
C GLY A 573 41.59 -23.03 11.24
N ASP A 574 42.15 -24.21 10.95
CA ASP A 574 42.78 -24.51 9.66
C ASP A 574 41.74 -24.69 8.56
N ARG A 575 42.12 -24.33 7.32
CA ARG A 575 41.24 -24.36 6.15
C ARG A 575 40.69 -25.76 5.90
N LYS A 576 39.36 -25.89 5.90
CA LYS A 576 38.65 -27.14 5.62
C LYS A 576 37.63 -26.95 4.50
N PHE A 577 37.19 -28.07 3.91
CA PHE A 577 36.07 -28.13 2.97
C PHE A 577 34.77 -28.58 3.68
N THR A 578 34.56 -28.12 4.91
CA THR A 578 33.36 -28.39 5.71
C THR A 578 32.30 -27.32 5.49
N SER A 579 31.05 -27.60 5.88
CA SER A 579 29.90 -26.70 5.73
C SER A 579 30.13 -25.29 6.29
N GLU A 580 30.86 -25.17 7.40
CA GLU A 580 31.23 -23.89 8.02
C GLU A 580 32.16 -23.04 7.15
N TRP A 581 33.05 -23.68 6.38
CA TRP A 581 34.03 -23.01 5.52
C TRP A 581 33.51 -22.74 4.11
N ILE A 582 32.37 -23.31 3.72
CA ILE A 582 31.82 -23.19 2.35
C ILE A 582 31.65 -21.73 1.94
N LEU A 583 31.09 -20.88 2.79
CA LEU A 583 30.84 -19.47 2.44
C LEU A 583 32.14 -18.71 2.18
N TYR A 584 33.13 -18.86 3.07
CA TYR A 584 34.45 -18.25 2.90
C TYR A 584 35.18 -18.79 1.67
N ASN A 585 35.20 -20.11 1.47
CA ASN A 585 35.84 -20.72 0.31
C ASN A 585 35.20 -20.27 -1.01
N ILE A 586 33.88 -20.08 -1.06
CA ILE A 586 33.21 -19.51 -2.23
C ILE A 586 33.69 -18.07 -2.46
N LEU A 587 33.71 -17.22 -1.43
CA LEU A 587 34.14 -15.82 -1.56
C LEU A 587 35.58 -15.70 -2.06
N GLU A 588 36.49 -16.46 -1.44
CA GLU A 588 37.90 -16.47 -1.78
C GLU A 588 38.14 -17.04 -3.19
N MET A 589 37.64 -18.24 -3.49
CA MET A 589 37.92 -18.87 -4.78
C MET A 589 37.21 -18.18 -5.95
N LYS A 590 35.97 -17.71 -5.77
CA LYS A 590 35.18 -17.14 -6.86
C LYS A 590 35.52 -15.67 -7.14
N PHE A 591 35.65 -14.86 -6.10
CA PHE A 591 35.76 -13.41 -6.25
C PHE A 591 37.19 -12.90 -6.04
N ILE A 592 37.92 -13.42 -5.04
CA ILE A 592 39.30 -12.97 -4.77
C ILE A 592 40.29 -13.62 -5.76
N GLU A 593 40.27 -14.95 -5.89
CA GLU A 593 41.15 -15.68 -6.81
C GLU A 593 40.65 -15.65 -8.27
N GLY A 594 39.39 -15.27 -8.51
CA GLY A 594 38.83 -15.12 -9.85
C GLY A 594 38.57 -16.43 -10.61
N ARG A 595 38.43 -17.57 -9.92
CA ARG A 595 38.21 -18.87 -10.59
C ARG A 595 36.86 -18.94 -11.33
N LYS A 596 36.79 -19.80 -12.36
CA LYS A 596 35.54 -20.11 -13.07
C LYS A 596 34.57 -20.87 -12.17
N VAL A 597 33.27 -20.63 -12.36
CA VAL A 597 32.18 -21.23 -11.54
C VAL A 597 32.27 -22.75 -11.52
N ARG A 598 32.50 -23.36 -12.69
CA ARG A 598 32.65 -24.82 -12.85
C ARG A 598 33.80 -25.40 -12.02
N ASP A 599 34.93 -24.70 -11.97
CA ASP A 599 36.12 -25.16 -11.24
C ASP A 599 35.92 -25.06 -9.72
N VAL A 600 35.22 -24.02 -9.26
CA VAL A 600 34.84 -23.85 -7.85
C VAL A 600 33.82 -24.91 -7.44
N ALA A 601 32.79 -25.14 -8.25
CA ALA A 601 31.77 -26.15 -8.01
C ALA A 601 32.39 -27.55 -7.90
N SER A 602 33.31 -27.89 -8.82
CA SER A 602 34.06 -29.15 -8.80
C SER A 602 34.93 -29.29 -7.55
N ARG A 603 35.68 -28.26 -7.16
CA ARG A 603 36.54 -28.29 -5.96
C ARG A 603 35.78 -28.38 -4.65
N LEU A 604 34.57 -27.80 -4.59
CA LEU A 604 33.71 -27.84 -3.42
C LEU A 604 32.73 -29.03 -3.44
N ALA A 605 32.86 -29.94 -4.41
CA ALA A 605 32.01 -31.11 -4.59
C ALA A 605 30.49 -30.78 -4.57
N MET A 606 30.08 -29.73 -5.27
CA MET A 606 28.68 -29.27 -5.35
C MET A 606 28.26 -28.96 -6.79
N SER A 607 26.95 -28.90 -7.04
CA SER A 607 26.41 -28.50 -8.35
C SER A 607 26.51 -26.98 -8.56
N GLU A 608 26.51 -26.53 -9.82
CA GLU A 608 26.54 -25.10 -10.14
C GLU A 608 25.31 -24.36 -9.57
N ALA A 609 24.14 -25.00 -9.59
CA ALA A 609 22.91 -24.43 -9.03
C ALA A 609 23.00 -24.22 -7.51
N ASP A 610 23.60 -25.17 -6.78
CA ASP A 610 23.80 -25.03 -5.33
C ASP A 610 24.89 -23.99 -5.01
N LEU A 611 25.95 -23.93 -5.84
CA LEU A 611 26.98 -22.90 -5.75
C LEU A 611 26.38 -21.49 -5.87
N TYR A 612 25.49 -21.23 -6.83
CA TYR A 612 24.82 -19.93 -6.96
C TYR A 612 23.97 -19.56 -5.73
N ARG A 613 23.29 -20.53 -5.12
CA ARG A 613 22.51 -20.31 -3.89
C ARG A 613 23.42 -19.95 -2.72
N LYS A 614 24.51 -20.72 -2.51
CA LYS A 614 25.47 -20.48 -1.42
C LYS A 614 26.28 -19.21 -1.64
N GLN A 615 26.58 -18.85 -2.89
CA GLN A 615 27.21 -17.58 -3.26
C GLN A 615 26.36 -16.39 -2.82
N ARG A 616 25.04 -16.43 -3.03
CA ARG A 616 24.14 -15.35 -2.57
C ARG A 616 24.20 -15.17 -1.05
N VAL A 617 24.10 -16.26 -0.29
CA VAL A 617 24.20 -16.23 1.18
C VAL A 617 25.57 -15.71 1.64
N ALA A 618 26.64 -16.08 0.93
CA ALA A 618 27.99 -15.60 1.24
C ALA A 618 28.14 -14.08 1.01
N VAL A 619 27.55 -13.55 -0.06
CA VAL A 619 27.53 -12.10 -0.33
C VAL A 619 26.70 -11.34 0.70
N GLU A 620 25.53 -11.88 1.10
CA GLU A 620 24.70 -11.30 2.17
C GLU A 620 25.46 -11.22 3.50
N ALA A 621 26.27 -12.24 3.83
CA ALA A 621 27.12 -12.22 5.02
C ALA A 621 28.19 -11.11 4.98
N VAL A 622 28.81 -10.87 3.81
CA VAL A 622 29.77 -9.78 3.62
C VAL A 622 29.09 -8.42 3.75
N ALA A 623 27.89 -8.26 3.17
CA ALA A 623 27.12 -7.02 3.29
C ALA A 623 26.77 -6.71 4.75
N LYS A 624 26.38 -7.73 5.53
CA LYS A 624 26.14 -7.58 6.97
C LYS A 624 27.39 -7.14 7.73
N ALA A 625 28.55 -7.74 7.44
CA ALA A 625 29.81 -7.33 8.05
C ALA A 625 30.18 -5.87 7.75
N ILE A 626 29.97 -5.41 6.51
CA ILE A 626 30.19 -4.00 6.13
C ILE A 626 29.24 -3.06 6.89
N LEU A 627 27.98 -3.47 7.05
CA LEU A 627 27.00 -2.68 7.80
C LEU A 627 27.38 -2.57 9.28
N GLU A 628 27.84 -3.66 9.90
CA GLU A 628 28.36 -3.65 11.27
C GLU A 628 29.56 -2.70 11.42
N MET A 629 30.48 -2.69 10.45
CA MET A 629 31.60 -1.74 10.44
C MET A 629 31.12 -0.28 10.33
N GLU A 630 30.16 0.01 9.45
CA GLU A 630 29.59 1.36 9.28
C GLU A 630 28.84 1.85 10.53
N VAL A 631 28.09 0.96 11.20
CA VAL A 631 27.40 1.31 12.45
C VAL A 631 28.41 1.57 13.56
N SER A 632 29.44 0.72 13.70
CA SER A 632 30.46 0.89 14.73
C SER A 632 31.24 2.21 14.62
N LEU A 633 31.42 2.70 13.39
CA LEU A 633 32.07 3.99 13.11
C LEU A 633 31.16 5.19 13.37
N LYS A 634 29.83 5.03 13.25
CA LYS A 634 28.86 6.09 13.58
C LYS A 634 28.61 6.24 15.07
N GLU A 635 28.89 5.20 15.86
CA GLU A 635 28.74 5.21 17.32
C GLU A 635 30.00 5.75 18.04
N GLN A 636 31.14 5.82 17.33
CA GLN A 636 32.35 6.53 17.76
C GLN A 636 32.25 8.02 17.45
#